data_AF-A0A9X6B5R6-F1
#
_entry.id   AF-A0A9X6B5R6-F1
#
_cell.length_a   1.000
_cell.length_b   1.000
_cell.length_c   1.000
_cell.angle_alpha   90.00
_cell.angle_beta   90.00
_cell.angle_gamma   90.00
#
_symmetry.space_group_name_H-M   'P 1'
#
loop_
_entity.id
_entity.type
_entity.pdbx_description
1 polymer ?
#
loop_
_entity_poly.entity_id
_entity_poly.type
_entity_poly.pdbx_seq_one_letter_code
_entity_poly.pdbx_strand_id
1 'polypeptide(L)' 'MRQYVRTLESRAIVQIMSRKGNCYDNAVIENFFGIMKSEFLYIKEFENVEHFKIELEKYIDYYNTK' A
#
# COMPACT_ATOMS: atom_id res chain seq x y z
N MET A 1 0.76 -8.77 17.51
CA MET A 1 1.40 -9.80 16.65
C MET A 1 0.66 -11.14 16.64
N ARG A 2 0.47 -11.82 17.79
CA ARG A 2 -0.19 -13.15 17.81
C ARG A 2 -1.56 -13.21 17.12
N GLN A 3 -2.40 -12.18 17.27
CA GLN A 3 -3.69 -12.12 16.60
C GLN A 3 -3.56 -11.98 15.07
N TYR A 4 -2.64 -11.13 14.60
CA TYR A 4 -2.38 -10.94 13.17
C TYR A 4 -1.91 -12.23 12.51
N VAL A 5 -0.89 -12.89 13.11
CA VAL A 5 -0.36 -14.18 12.60
C VAL A 5 -1.45 -15.24 12.55
N ARG A 6 -2.25 -15.39 13.62
CA ARG A 6 -3.39 -16.34 13.65
C ARG A 6 -4.42 -16.06 12.57
N THR A 7 -4.70 -14.79 12.27
CA THR A 7 -5.62 -14.42 11.19
C THR A 7 -5.07 -14.76 9.81
N LEU A 8 -3.75 -14.62 9.60
CA LEU A 8 -3.12 -15.06 8.35
C LEU A 8 -3.17 -16.58 8.21
N GLU A 9 -2.82 -17.31 9.27
CA GLU A 9 -2.88 -18.77 9.33
C GLU A 9 -4.31 -19.30 9.06
N SER A 10 -5.33 -18.70 9.68
CA SER A 10 -6.73 -19.11 9.47
C SER A 10 -7.25 -18.84 8.05
N ARG A 11 -6.57 -17.95 7.31
CA ARG A 11 -6.86 -17.63 5.90
C ARG A 11 -5.89 -18.32 4.92
N ALA A 12 -5.05 -19.24 5.41
CA ALA A 12 -4.02 -19.91 4.62
C ALA A 12 -3.01 -18.96 3.94
N ILE A 13 -2.78 -17.78 4.52
CA ILE A 13 -1.79 -16.82 4.04
C ILE A 13 -0.45 -17.12 4.72
N VAL A 14 0.55 -17.49 3.94
CA VAL A 14 1.91 -17.73 4.44
C VAL A 14 2.63 -16.40 4.61
N GLN A 15 3.07 -16.10 5.83
CA GLN A 15 3.89 -14.93 6.08
C GLN A 15 5.36 -15.25 5.75
N ILE A 16 5.93 -14.50 4.81
CA ILE A 16 7.36 -14.61 4.47
C ILE A 16 8.04 -13.32 4.95
N MET A 17 9.01 -13.46 5.85
CA MET A 17 9.82 -12.36 6.36
C MET A 17 11.29 -12.73 6.17
N SER A 18 12.02 -11.98 5.36
CA SER A 18 13.47 -12.14 5.29
C SER A 18 14.14 -11.62 6.57
N ARG A 19 15.47 -11.78 6.64
CA ARG A 19 16.27 -11.18 7.71
C ARG A 19 16.02 -9.67 7.81
N LYS A 20 16.08 -9.14 9.03
CA LYS A 20 16.03 -7.70 9.26
C LYS A 20 17.09 -6.98 8.41
N GLY A 21 16.70 -5.87 7.77
CA GLY A 21 17.56 -5.10 6.88
C GLY A 21 17.61 -5.60 5.44
N ASN A 22 16.75 -6.56 5.06
CA ASN A 22 16.53 -6.86 3.65
C ASN A 22 15.57 -5.82 3.04
N CYS A 23 16.08 -4.92 2.19
CA CYS A 23 15.25 -3.92 1.51
C CYS A 23 14.42 -4.50 0.37
N TYR A 24 14.80 -5.65 -0.20
CA TYR A 24 14.08 -6.24 -1.34
C TYR A 24 12.64 -6.63 -1.00
N ASP A 25 12.38 -7.06 0.23
CA ASP A 25 11.01 -7.38 0.70
C ASP A 25 10.08 -6.16 0.63
N ASN A 26 10.62 -4.95 0.78
CA ASN A 26 9.86 -3.70 0.81
C ASN A 26 9.97 -2.87 -0.47
N ALA A 27 10.98 -3.12 -1.30
CA ALA A 27 11.34 -2.24 -2.42
C ALA A 27 10.16 -1.98 -3.39
N VAL A 28 9.34 -2.99 -3.66
CA VAL A 28 8.19 -2.87 -4.57
C VAL A 28 7.12 -1.92 -3.99
N ILE A 29 6.75 -2.11 -2.72
CA ILE A 29 5.72 -1.27 -2.10
C ILE A 29 6.24 0.15 -1.80
N GLU A 30 7.53 0.28 -1.46
CA GLU A 30 8.19 1.59 -1.32
C GLU A 30 8.22 2.36 -2.64
N ASN A 31 8.52 1.68 -3.75
CA ASN A 31 8.48 2.28 -5.08
C ASN A 31 7.06 2.76 -5.43
N PHE A 32 6.06 1.90 -5.23
CA PHE A 32 4.65 2.27 -5.41
C PHE A 32 4.27 3.51 -4.60
N PHE A 33 4.63 3.56 -3.32
CA PHE A 33 4.34 4.73 -2.49
C PHE A 33 5.09 5.99 -2.94
N GLY A 34 6.30 5.85 -3.48
CA GLY A 34 7.03 6.96 -4.10
C GLY A 34 6.23 7.56 -5.26
N ILE A 35 5.77 6.70 -6.18
CA ILE A 35 5.00 7.10 -7.36
C ILE A 35 3.66 7.72 -6.96
N MET A 36 2.88 7.04 -6.10
CA MET A 36 1.59 7.54 -5.62
C MET A 36 1.72 8.92 -4.95
N LYS A 37 2.78 9.14 -4.17
CA LYS A 37 2.99 10.44 -3.55
C LYS A 37 3.29 11.53 -4.58
N SER A 38 4.18 11.26 -5.54
CA SER A 38 4.55 12.25 -6.57
C SER A 38 3.43 12.56 -7.55
N GLU A 39 2.64 11.56 -7.95
CA GLU A 39 1.64 11.70 -9.01
C GLU A 39 0.24 12.01 -8.49
N PHE A 40 -0.04 11.75 -7.21
CA PHE A 40 -1.37 11.92 -6.65
C PHE A 40 -1.36 12.78 -5.39
N LEU A 41 -0.60 12.40 -4.36
CA LEU A 41 -0.71 13.05 -3.06
C LEU A 41 -0.22 14.51 -3.07
N TYR A 42 0.92 14.78 -3.70
CA TYR A 42 1.57 16.09 -3.60
C TYR A 42 1.05 17.14 -4.60
N ILE A 43 0.38 16.70 -5.66
CA ILE A 43 -0.09 17.58 -6.74
C ILE A 43 -1.57 17.90 -6.65
N LYS A 44 -2.27 17.36 -5.65
CA LYS A 44 -3.72 17.46 -5.50
C LYS A 44 -4.08 17.98 -4.12
N GLU A 45 -5.06 18.88 -4.08
CA GLU A 45 -5.68 19.32 -2.83
C GLU A 45 -6.91 18.48 -2.52
N PHE A 46 -7.12 18.21 -1.22
CA PHE A 46 -8.25 17.43 -0.75
C PHE A 46 -9.02 18.24 0.28
N GLU A 47 -10.32 18.42 0.04
CA GLU A 47 -11.22 19.15 0.93
C GLU A 47 -11.33 18.51 2.32
N ASN A 48 -11.29 17.18 2.39
CA ASN A 48 -11.37 16.40 3.60
C ASN A 48 -10.89 14.96 3.35
N VAL A 49 -10.83 14.17 4.43
CA VAL A 49 -10.38 12.76 4.38
C VAL A 49 -11.27 11.89 3.50
N GLU A 50 -12.56 12.19 3.40
CA GLU A 50 -13.49 11.38 2.59
C GLU A 50 -13.29 11.63 1.10
N HIS A 51 -13.14 12.90 0.70
CA HIS A 51 -12.72 13.25 -0.66
C HIS A 51 -11.37 12.61 -1.01
N PHE A 52 -10.40 12.61 -0.09
CA PHE A 52 -9.13 11.92 -0.29
C PHE A 52 -9.30 10.42 -0.58
N LYS A 53 -10.15 9.70 0.17
CA LYS A 53 -10.38 8.26 -0.06
C LYS A 53 -10.99 8.00 -1.44
N ILE A 54 -12.01 8.77 -1.83
CA ILE A 54 -12.66 8.63 -3.14
C ILE A 54 -11.65 8.83 -4.26
N GLU A 55 -10.82 9.86 -4.15
CA GLU A 55 -9.81 10.14 -5.17
C GLU A 55 -8.65 9.13 -5.15
N LEU A 56 -8.32 8.58 -3.98
CA LEU A 56 -7.33 7.51 -3.86
C LEU A 56 -7.84 6.23 -4.53
N GLU A 57 -9.09 5.82 -4.33
CA GLU A 57 -9.68 4.67 -5.02
C GLU A 57 -9.58 4.82 -6.54
N LYS A 58 -9.95 6.00 -7.07
CA LYS A 58 -9.80 6.30 -8.51
C LYS A 58 -8.35 6.22 -8.97
N TYR A 59 -7.40 6.70 -8.16
CA TYR A 59 -5.98 6.61 -8.49
C TYR A 59 -5.48 5.16 -8.51
N ILE A 60 -5.90 4.33 -7.55
CA ILE A 60 -5.54 2.91 -7.50
C ILE A 60 -6.11 2.16 -8.71
N ASP A 61 -7.35 2.45 -9.11
CA ASP A 61 -7.94 1.88 -10.31
C ASP A 61 -7.17 2.28 -11.56
N TYR A 62 -6.83 3.57 -11.70
CA TYR A 62 -5.98 4.06 -12.79
C TYR A 62 -4.62 3.35 -12.83
N TYR A 63 -3.89 3.33 -11.71
CA TYR A 63 -2.54 2.75 -11.62
C TYR A 63 -2.50 1.26 -11.98
N ASN A 64 -3.57 0.51 -11.68
CA ASN A 64 -3.61 -0.94 -11.93
C ASN A 64 -4.20 -1.32 -13.30
N THR A 65 -4.87 -0.40 -14.00
CA THR A 65 -5.61 -0.72 -15.24
C THR A 65 -5.18 0.05 -16.48
N LYS A 66 -4.28 1.03 -16.33
CA LYS A 66 -3.73 1.84 -17.43
C LYS A 66 -2.22 1.79 -17.43
#